data_AF-A0A839BKE5-F1
#
_entry.id   AF-A0A839BKE5-F1
#
_cell.length_a   1.000
_cell.length_b   1.000
_cell.length_c   1.000
_cell.angle_alpha   90.00
_cell.angle_beta   90.00
_cell.angle_gamma   90.00
#
_symmetry.space_group_name_H-M   'P 1'
#
loop_
_entity.id
_entity.type
_entity.pdbx_description
1 polymer ?
#
loop_
_entity_poly.entity_id
_entity_poly.type
_entity_poly.pdbx_seq_one_letter_code
_entity_poly.pdbx_strand_id
1 'polypeptide(L)'
;MKSKLLSGIALFMLSAAAMAQQSFSTPDQATDALASAISEQNESAMNTLLGENWRDFLPPEGVDPDAVDRFLRDWKVRHNTVVDGNKAHLVVGDSDWQLPIPVIKTASGWQFDIKEGAEEILTREIGRNELAAIEALHAYVDAQQSYFALNQKYAQKIVSSAGKKDGLYWPASPGEAPSPLGPAFSPKEPGTGYHGYRFRILPDKNGFAMVAWPVSYGQTGVMSFVINQTDKVYQSDLGSESEKKAQALPAYHLDHTWQPVAP
;
A
#
# COMPACT_ATOMS: atom_id res chain seq x y z
N MET A 1 -74.75 -24.94 -12.33
CA MET A 1 -74.50 -23.49 -12.27
C MET A 1 -73.11 -23.28 -11.71
N LYS A 2 -72.11 -23.02 -12.56
CA LYS A 2 -70.70 -22.89 -12.15
C LYS A 2 -70.33 -21.40 -12.11
N SER A 3 -69.81 -20.95 -10.97
CA SER A 3 -69.50 -19.57 -10.63
C SER A 3 -68.24 -19.05 -11.34
N LYS A 4 -68.21 -17.73 -11.48
CA LYS A 4 -67.27 -16.90 -12.24
C LYS A 4 -65.92 -16.71 -11.53
N LEU A 5 -64.91 -16.46 -12.38
CA LEU A 5 -63.73 -15.56 -12.29
C LEU A 5 -63.28 -14.99 -10.92
N LEU A 6 -61.95 -14.92 -10.76
CA LEU A 6 -61.11 -13.74 -10.44
C LEU A 6 -59.63 -14.22 -10.48
N SER A 7 -58.87 -14.04 -11.57
CA SER A 7 -58.10 -12.85 -11.97
C SER A 7 -57.24 -12.26 -10.85
N GLY A 8 -55.92 -12.38 -10.98
CA GLY A 8 -54.92 -11.78 -10.09
C GLY A 8 -53.50 -12.21 -10.45
N ILE A 9 -52.99 -11.82 -11.63
CA ILE A 9 -51.56 -11.92 -11.93
C ILE A 9 -50.91 -10.64 -11.39
N ALA A 10 -50.23 -10.76 -10.24
CA ALA A 10 -49.36 -9.72 -9.72
C ALA A 10 -48.07 -9.71 -10.54
N LEU A 11 -47.90 -8.68 -11.38
CA LEU A 11 -46.67 -8.42 -12.11
C LEU A 11 -45.66 -7.80 -11.12
N PHE A 12 -44.76 -8.61 -10.55
CA PHE A 12 -43.59 -8.10 -9.85
C PHE A 12 -42.66 -7.45 -10.89
N MET A 13 -42.75 -6.13 -11.03
CA MET A 13 -41.67 -5.35 -11.64
C MET A 13 -40.51 -5.35 -10.65
N LEU A 14 -39.56 -6.26 -10.85
CA LEU A 14 -38.23 -6.13 -10.29
C LEU A 14 -37.59 -4.90 -10.94
N SER A 15 -37.60 -3.78 -10.23
CA SER A 15 -36.71 -2.67 -10.52
C SER A 15 -35.28 -3.18 -10.34
N ALA A 16 -34.68 -3.67 -11.42
CA ALA A 16 -33.23 -3.74 -11.51
C ALA A 16 -32.74 -2.30 -11.41
N ALA A 17 -32.24 -1.91 -10.23
CA ALA A 17 -31.38 -0.77 -10.12
C ALA A 17 -30.13 -1.10 -10.96
N ALA A 18 -30.20 -0.77 -12.26
CA ALA A 18 -29.00 -0.60 -13.06
C ALA A 18 -28.28 0.57 -12.40
N MET A 19 -27.30 0.25 -11.54
CA MET A 19 -26.31 1.20 -11.05
C MET A 19 -25.58 1.73 -12.29
N ALA A 20 -26.12 2.78 -12.90
CA ALA A 20 -25.69 3.30 -14.19
C ALA A 20 -24.45 4.17 -13.97
N GLN A 21 -23.33 3.53 -13.69
CA GLN A 21 -22.03 4.17 -13.86
C GLN A 21 -21.87 4.50 -15.35
N GLN A 22 -21.43 5.73 -15.63
CA GLN A 22 -21.47 6.30 -16.96
C GLN A 22 -20.63 5.47 -17.94
N SER A 23 -21.22 5.22 -19.12
CA SER A 23 -20.56 4.54 -20.22
C SER A 23 -20.23 5.51 -21.34
N PHE A 24 -19.09 5.28 -21.99
CA PHE A 24 -18.50 6.15 -22.99
C PHE A 24 -18.33 5.42 -24.32
N SER A 25 -18.33 6.15 -25.43
CA SER A 25 -18.14 5.55 -26.75
C SER A 25 -16.69 5.16 -27.01
N THR A 26 -15.74 5.89 -26.40
CA THR A 26 -14.29 5.62 -26.46
C THR A 26 -13.71 5.65 -25.04
N PRO A 27 -12.58 4.95 -24.80
CA PRO A 27 -11.93 5.00 -23.50
C PRO A 27 -11.33 6.38 -23.21
N ASP A 28 -10.88 7.13 -24.23
CA ASP A 28 -10.41 8.52 -24.07
C ASP A 28 -11.48 9.45 -23.47
N GLN A 29 -12.74 9.31 -23.90
CA GLN A 29 -13.82 10.11 -23.31
C GLN A 29 -14.00 9.82 -21.82
N ALA A 30 -13.76 8.59 -21.37
CA ALA A 30 -13.86 8.22 -19.97
C ALA A 30 -12.70 8.82 -19.16
N THR A 31 -11.47 8.73 -19.68
CA THR A 31 -10.27 9.26 -19.00
C THR A 31 -10.24 10.79 -18.97
N ASP A 32 -10.70 11.46 -20.03
CA ASP A 32 -10.91 12.92 -20.07
C ASP A 32 -11.96 13.38 -19.05
N ALA A 33 -13.08 12.64 -18.95
CA ALA A 33 -14.12 12.94 -17.99
C ALA A 33 -13.63 12.81 -16.55
N LEU A 34 -12.81 11.79 -16.25
CA LEU A 34 -12.17 11.64 -14.94
C LEU A 34 -11.22 12.80 -14.64
N ALA A 35 -10.34 13.16 -15.57
CA ALA A 35 -9.41 14.26 -15.37
C ALA A 35 -10.14 15.59 -15.13
N SER A 36 -11.24 15.83 -15.86
CA SER A 36 -12.10 17.00 -15.67
C SER A 36 -12.75 16.99 -14.29
N ALA A 37 -13.34 15.85 -13.88
CA ALA A 37 -13.96 15.71 -12.56
C ALA A 37 -12.96 15.95 -11.41
N ILE A 38 -11.73 15.43 -11.54
CA ILE A 38 -10.65 15.66 -10.57
C ILE A 38 -10.25 17.15 -10.54
N SER A 39 -10.06 17.77 -11.72
CA SER A 39 -9.63 19.17 -11.83
C SER A 39 -10.68 20.14 -11.27
N GLU A 40 -11.96 19.83 -11.41
CA GLU A 40 -13.08 20.64 -10.92
C GLU A 40 -13.47 20.29 -9.48
N GLN A 41 -12.84 19.26 -8.88
CA GLN A 41 -13.25 18.69 -7.59
C GLN A 41 -14.75 18.33 -7.57
N ASN A 42 -15.23 17.81 -8.71
CA ASN A 42 -16.64 17.58 -8.97
C ASN A 42 -17.08 16.21 -8.46
N GLU A 43 -17.52 16.20 -7.21
CA GLU A 43 -18.00 15.02 -6.49
C GLU A 43 -19.15 14.27 -7.17
N SER A 44 -20.10 15.01 -7.75
CA SER A 44 -21.22 14.39 -8.47
C SER A 44 -20.76 13.68 -9.73
N ALA A 45 -19.80 14.26 -10.45
CA ALA A 45 -19.18 13.63 -11.61
C ALA A 45 -18.39 12.39 -11.21
N MET A 46 -17.62 12.46 -10.12
CA MET A 46 -16.90 11.29 -9.58
C MET A 46 -17.86 10.14 -9.23
N ASN A 47 -18.99 10.42 -8.56
CA ASN A 47 -20.02 9.40 -8.27
C ASN A 47 -20.58 8.77 -9.54
N THR A 48 -20.77 9.56 -10.60
CA THR A 48 -21.30 9.08 -11.88
C THR A 48 -20.26 8.25 -12.63
N LEU A 49 -18.98 8.62 -12.55
CA LEU A 49 -17.87 7.96 -13.24
C LEU A 49 -17.40 6.68 -12.56
N LEU A 50 -17.32 6.66 -11.23
CA LEU A 50 -16.72 5.58 -10.43
C LEU A 50 -17.75 4.79 -9.61
N GLY A 51 -19.02 5.22 -9.60
CA GLY A 51 -20.09 4.66 -8.77
C GLY A 51 -20.16 5.30 -7.39
N GLU A 52 -21.33 5.28 -6.74
CA GLU A 52 -21.59 6.00 -5.48
C GLU A 52 -20.67 5.61 -4.31
N ASN A 53 -20.10 4.40 -4.34
CA ASN A 53 -19.25 3.84 -3.30
C ASN A 53 -17.75 4.00 -3.57
N TRP A 54 -17.34 4.83 -4.53
CA TRP A 54 -15.92 5.00 -4.88
C TRP A 54 -15.05 5.48 -3.70
N ARG A 55 -15.67 6.20 -2.75
CA ARG A 55 -15.04 6.65 -1.50
C ARG A 55 -14.63 5.53 -0.55
N ASP A 56 -15.17 4.33 -0.72
CA ASP A 56 -14.75 3.17 0.08
C ASP A 56 -13.31 2.75 -0.29
N PHE A 57 -12.80 3.21 -1.44
CA PHE A 57 -11.51 2.81 -1.99
C PHE A 57 -10.54 3.99 -2.18
N LEU A 58 -11.04 5.21 -2.29
CA LEU A 58 -10.25 6.40 -2.62
C LEU A 58 -10.64 7.61 -1.75
N PRO A 59 -9.66 8.38 -1.27
CA PRO A 59 -8.23 8.09 -1.31
C PRO A 59 -7.85 6.92 -0.37
N PRO A 60 -6.83 6.11 -0.71
CA PRO A 60 -6.31 5.11 0.21
C PRO A 60 -5.65 5.78 1.44
N GLU A 61 -5.54 5.03 2.54
CA GLU A 61 -4.83 5.50 3.73
C GLU A 61 -3.37 5.86 3.38
N GLY A 62 -2.85 6.94 3.99
CA GLY A 62 -1.48 7.37 3.77
C GLY A 62 -1.18 7.90 2.36
N VAL A 63 -2.20 8.21 1.54
CA VAL A 63 -2.00 8.89 0.27
C VAL A 63 -1.22 10.20 0.45
N ASP A 64 -0.37 10.51 -0.51
CA ASP A 64 0.32 11.80 -0.59
C ASP A 64 -0.72 12.94 -0.69
N PRO A 65 -0.72 13.95 0.21
CA PRO A 65 -1.63 15.08 0.13
C PRO A 65 -1.54 15.85 -1.20
N ASP A 66 -0.40 15.77 -1.89
CA ASP A 66 -0.16 16.44 -3.17
C ASP A 66 -0.46 15.52 -4.38
N ALA A 67 -1.03 14.33 -4.18
CA ALA A 67 -1.25 13.34 -5.23
C ALA A 67 -2.15 13.87 -6.37
N VAL A 68 -3.21 14.61 -6.04
CA VAL A 68 -4.11 15.22 -7.03
C VAL A 68 -3.39 16.28 -7.84
N ASP A 69 -2.64 17.17 -7.18
CA ASP A 69 -1.87 18.21 -7.84
C ASP A 69 -0.80 17.62 -8.75
N ARG A 70 -0.14 16.55 -8.31
CA ARG A 70 0.81 15.81 -9.13
C ARG A 70 0.14 15.21 -10.37
N PHE A 71 -0.98 14.52 -10.20
CA PHE A 71 -1.74 13.98 -11.33
C PHE A 71 -2.11 15.07 -12.34
N LEU A 72 -2.64 16.21 -11.89
CA LEU A 72 -3.04 17.31 -12.78
C LEU A 72 -1.84 17.97 -13.48
N ARG A 73 -0.66 18.01 -12.84
CA ARG A 73 0.59 18.43 -13.48
C ARG A 73 1.01 17.43 -14.56
N ASP A 74 1.08 16.15 -14.22
CA ASP A 74 1.51 15.08 -15.12
C ASP A 74 0.58 14.97 -16.33
N TRP A 75 -0.73 15.10 -16.11
CA TRP A 75 -1.75 15.17 -17.16
C TRP A 75 -1.47 16.28 -18.18
N LYS A 76 -1.09 17.48 -17.71
CA LYS A 76 -0.78 18.62 -18.59
C LYS A 76 0.53 18.45 -19.36
N VAL A 77 1.49 17.71 -18.81
CA VAL A 77 2.75 17.39 -19.50
C VAL A 77 2.45 16.45 -20.67
N ARG A 78 1.79 15.32 -20.39
CA ARG A 78 1.39 14.33 -21.39
C ARG A 78 0.30 13.44 -20.80
N HIS A 79 -0.66 13.05 -21.61
CA HIS A 79 -1.61 11.99 -21.28
C HIS A 79 -1.92 11.16 -22.51
N ASN A 80 -2.15 9.87 -22.31
CA ASN A 80 -2.59 8.95 -23.35
C ASN A 80 -3.43 7.84 -22.75
N THR A 81 -4.43 7.37 -23.50
CA THR A 81 -5.22 6.20 -23.14
C THR A 81 -4.67 4.98 -23.89
N VAL A 82 -4.01 4.08 -23.16
CA VAL A 82 -3.45 2.85 -23.75
C VAL A 82 -4.51 1.76 -23.70
N VAL A 83 -4.92 1.26 -24.87
CA VAL A 83 -5.91 0.19 -24.99
C VAL A 83 -5.23 -1.16 -25.22
N ASP A 84 -5.58 -2.13 -24.38
CA ASP A 84 -5.19 -3.54 -24.48
C ASP A 84 -6.44 -4.43 -24.46
N GLY A 85 -6.86 -4.88 -25.66
CA GLY A 85 -8.05 -5.70 -25.85
C GLY A 85 -9.33 -4.99 -25.38
N ASN A 86 -9.90 -5.48 -24.27
CA ASN A 86 -11.11 -4.94 -23.64
C ASN A 86 -10.82 -4.05 -22.42
N LYS A 87 -9.55 -3.70 -22.18
CA LYS A 87 -9.13 -2.85 -21.07
C LYS A 87 -8.37 -1.65 -21.61
N ALA A 88 -8.49 -0.53 -20.95
CA ALA A 88 -7.73 0.67 -21.26
C ALA A 88 -7.26 1.34 -19.97
N HIS A 89 -6.07 1.92 -20.02
CA HIS A 89 -5.48 2.62 -18.90
C HIS A 89 -5.08 4.04 -19.30
N LEU A 90 -5.39 4.98 -18.42
CA LEU A 90 -4.83 6.32 -18.51
C LEU A 90 -3.37 6.28 -18.08
N VAL A 91 -2.49 6.81 -18.92
CA VAL A 91 -1.08 7.06 -18.63
C VAL A 91 -0.82 8.56 -18.67
N VAL A 92 -0.16 9.12 -17.65
CA VAL A 92 0.16 10.54 -17.56
C VAL A 92 1.65 10.81 -17.29
N GLY A 93 2.11 11.99 -17.69
CA GLY A 93 3.46 12.49 -17.46
C GLY A 93 4.54 11.80 -18.30
N ASP A 94 5.79 12.17 -18.05
CA ASP A 94 6.97 11.61 -18.74
C ASP A 94 7.45 10.30 -18.11
N SER A 95 7.03 10.00 -16.88
CA SER A 95 7.34 8.74 -16.20
C SER A 95 6.38 7.60 -16.55
N ASP A 96 5.49 7.81 -17.54
CA ASP A 96 4.43 6.88 -17.93
C ASP A 96 3.65 6.34 -16.72
N TRP A 97 3.25 7.23 -15.80
CA TRP A 97 2.49 6.79 -14.64
C TRP A 97 1.10 6.33 -15.07
N GLN A 98 0.81 5.05 -14.85
CA GLN A 98 -0.48 4.45 -15.19
C GLN A 98 -1.46 4.57 -14.03
N LEU A 99 -2.64 5.14 -14.29
CA LEU A 99 -3.76 5.15 -13.35
C LEU A 99 -4.16 3.70 -13.04
N PRO A 100 -4.27 3.32 -11.75
CA PRO A 100 -4.58 1.95 -11.36
C PRO A 100 -6.04 1.56 -11.65
N ILE A 101 -6.95 2.52 -11.85
CA ILE A 101 -8.36 2.26 -12.15
C ILE A 101 -8.51 2.11 -13.68
N PRO A 102 -8.76 0.91 -14.21
CA PRO A 102 -8.92 0.71 -15.64
C PRO A 102 -10.28 1.19 -16.14
N VAL A 103 -10.34 1.46 -17.43
CA VAL A 103 -11.59 1.54 -18.19
C VAL A 103 -11.78 0.22 -18.94
N ILE A 104 -12.90 -0.45 -18.72
CA ILE A 104 -13.23 -1.74 -19.34
C ILE A 104 -14.30 -1.58 -20.40
N LYS A 105 -14.21 -2.40 -21.45
CA LYS A 105 -15.21 -2.49 -22.52
C LYS A 105 -16.35 -3.40 -22.11
N THR A 106 -17.57 -2.87 -22.15
CA THR A 106 -18.81 -3.56 -21.86
C THR A 106 -19.72 -3.56 -23.09
N ALA A 107 -20.92 -4.14 -22.97
CA ALA A 107 -21.93 -4.10 -24.04
C ALA A 107 -22.50 -2.68 -24.27
N SER A 108 -22.45 -1.81 -23.26
CA SER A 108 -22.97 -0.43 -23.31
C SER A 108 -21.92 0.62 -23.68
N GLY A 109 -20.63 0.25 -23.70
CA GLY A 109 -19.52 1.15 -24.00
C GLY A 109 -18.32 0.91 -23.11
N TRP A 110 -17.53 1.94 -22.87
CA TRP A 110 -16.38 1.92 -21.98
C TRP A 110 -16.74 2.51 -20.62
N GLN A 111 -16.34 1.87 -19.53
CA GLN A 111 -16.71 2.26 -18.16
C GLN A 111 -15.56 1.97 -17.20
N PHE A 112 -15.35 2.78 -16.16
CA PHE A 112 -14.35 2.47 -15.15
C PHE A 112 -14.70 1.21 -14.35
N ASP A 113 -13.70 0.39 -14.04
CA ASP A 113 -13.84 -0.69 -13.06
C ASP A 113 -13.15 -0.31 -11.75
N ILE A 114 -13.94 0.25 -10.82
CA ILE A 114 -13.42 0.66 -9.51
C ILE A 114 -13.02 -0.53 -8.64
N LYS A 115 -13.63 -1.70 -8.82
CA LYS A 115 -13.31 -2.89 -8.04
C LYS A 115 -11.94 -3.42 -8.43
N GLU A 116 -11.71 -3.58 -9.72
CA GLU A 116 -10.38 -3.93 -10.23
C GLU A 116 -9.35 -2.86 -9.84
N GLY A 117 -9.72 -1.58 -9.93
CA GLY A 117 -8.86 -0.48 -9.49
C GLY A 117 -8.46 -0.55 -8.02
N ALA A 118 -9.37 -0.92 -7.13
CA ALA A 118 -9.10 -1.07 -5.71
C ALA A 118 -8.11 -2.22 -5.41
N GLU A 119 -8.24 -3.35 -6.10
CA GLU A 119 -7.32 -4.49 -5.97
C GLU A 119 -5.91 -4.12 -6.45
N GLU A 120 -5.80 -3.35 -7.54
CA GLU A 120 -4.52 -2.85 -8.05
C GLU A 120 -3.88 -1.82 -7.10
N ILE A 121 -4.68 -0.89 -6.55
CA ILE A 121 -4.21 0.10 -5.56
C ILE A 121 -3.63 -0.60 -4.34
N LEU A 122 -4.36 -1.57 -3.79
CA LEU A 122 -3.92 -2.37 -2.66
C LEU A 122 -2.62 -3.11 -2.98
N THR A 123 -2.55 -3.77 -4.14
CA THR A 123 -1.36 -4.50 -4.59
C THR A 123 -0.14 -3.58 -4.67
N ARG A 124 -0.30 -2.38 -5.25
CA ARG A 124 0.78 -1.39 -5.34
C ARG A 124 1.19 -0.85 -3.98
N GLU A 125 0.25 -0.68 -3.06
CA GLU A 125 0.54 -0.22 -1.71
C GLU A 125 1.32 -1.26 -0.91
N ILE A 126 0.89 -2.52 -0.94
CA ILE A 126 1.63 -3.66 -0.38
C ILE A 126 3.06 -3.68 -0.91
N GLY A 127 3.26 -3.56 -2.22
CA GLY A 127 4.59 -3.54 -2.82
C GLY A 127 5.46 -2.38 -2.35
N ARG A 128 4.91 -1.17 -2.21
CA ARG A 128 5.64 -0.01 -1.67
C ARG A 128 6.00 -0.19 -0.20
N ASN A 129 5.09 -0.73 0.60
CA ASN A 129 5.31 -0.98 2.01
C ASN A 129 6.38 -2.06 2.23
N GLU A 130 6.33 -3.13 1.46
CA GLU A 130 7.34 -4.20 1.47
C GLU A 130 8.72 -3.67 1.08
N LEU A 131 8.82 -2.86 0.03
CA LEU A 131 10.07 -2.22 -0.36
C LEU A 131 10.60 -1.29 0.75
N ALA A 132 9.75 -0.45 1.35
CA ALA A 132 10.13 0.40 2.46
C ALA A 132 10.60 -0.40 3.69
N ALA A 133 10.00 -1.58 3.94
CA ALA A 133 10.44 -2.46 5.00
C ALA A 133 11.82 -3.08 4.73
N ILE A 134 12.10 -3.46 3.48
CA ILE A 134 13.42 -3.95 3.05
C ILE A 134 14.47 -2.83 3.21
N GLU A 135 14.19 -1.62 2.74
CA GLU A 135 15.08 -0.47 2.92
C GLU A 135 15.33 -0.16 4.41
N ALA A 136 14.30 -0.29 5.25
CA ALA A 136 14.45 -0.12 6.70
C ALA A 136 15.36 -1.17 7.34
N LEU A 137 15.36 -2.41 6.84
CA LEU A 137 16.23 -3.47 7.31
C LEU A 137 17.70 -3.19 6.96
N HIS A 138 17.98 -2.66 5.78
CA HIS A 138 19.32 -2.20 5.40
C HIS A 138 19.78 -1.01 6.27
N ALA A 139 18.93 -0.01 6.46
CA ALA A 139 19.22 1.11 7.35
C ALA A 139 19.47 0.68 8.80
N TYR A 140 18.82 -0.40 9.25
CA TYR A 140 19.09 -1.01 10.55
C TYR A 140 20.52 -1.57 10.65
N VAL A 141 21.04 -2.20 9.59
CA VAL A 141 22.43 -2.70 9.55
C VAL A 141 23.41 -1.54 9.68
N ASP A 142 23.23 -0.47 8.89
CA ASP A 142 24.06 0.73 8.94
C ASP A 142 24.03 1.39 10.32
N ALA A 143 22.84 1.45 10.93
CA ALA A 143 22.65 2.01 12.26
C ALA A 143 23.36 1.17 13.34
N GLN A 144 23.31 -0.16 13.24
CA GLN A 144 24.03 -1.04 14.16
C GLN A 144 25.55 -0.88 14.05
N GLN A 145 26.08 -0.74 12.84
CA GLN A 145 27.51 -0.47 12.61
C GLN A 145 27.92 0.89 13.21
N SER A 146 27.12 1.93 12.96
CA SER A 146 27.35 3.27 13.53
C SER A 146 27.30 3.27 15.06
N TYR A 147 26.32 2.55 15.64
CA TYR A 147 26.21 2.39 17.08
C TYR A 147 27.42 1.61 17.66
N PHE A 148 27.87 0.56 16.98
CA PHE A 148 29.03 -0.23 17.39
C PHE A 148 30.32 0.61 17.36
N ALA A 149 30.53 1.45 16.35
CA ALA A 149 31.70 2.33 16.28
C ALA A 149 31.83 3.23 17.53
N LEU A 150 30.69 3.70 18.07
CA LEU A 150 30.65 4.56 19.25
C LEU A 150 30.70 3.79 20.58
N ASN A 151 30.10 2.60 20.64
CA ASN A 151 29.84 1.91 21.90
C ASN A 151 30.62 0.60 22.07
N GLN A 152 31.30 0.12 21.01
CA GLN A 152 31.98 -1.18 20.94
C GLN A 152 31.08 -2.38 21.27
N LYS A 153 29.77 -2.21 21.08
CA LYS A 153 28.71 -3.22 21.25
C LYS A 153 27.53 -2.88 20.35
N TYR A 154 26.75 -3.88 19.94
CA TYR A 154 25.52 -3.66 19.17
C TYR A 154 24.34 -3.25 20.06
N ALA A 155 23.43 -2.47 19.50
CA ALA A 155 22.21 -2.05 20.18
C ALA A 155 21.21 -3.23 20.29
N GLN A 156 20.56 -3.32 21.44
CA GLN A 156 19.53 -4.32 21.73
C GLN A 156 18.12 -3.73 21.66
N LYS A 157 18.00 -2.44 21.33
CA LYS A 157 16.75 -1.69 21.25
C LYS A 157 16.76 -0.81 20.01
N ILE A 158 15.60 -0.69 19.36
CA ILE A 158 15.41 0.28 18.27
C ILE A 158 15.33 1.68 18.88
N VAL A 159 14.41 1.91 19.82
CA VAL A 159 14.24 3.19 20.52
C VAL A 159 14.92 3.14 21.88
N SER A 160 15.74 4.14 22.18
CA SER A 160 16.42 4.26 23.48
C SER A 160 15.43 4.48 24.62
N SER A 161 15.78 4.02 25.81
CA SER A 161 15.02 4.36 27.01
C SER A 161 15.10 5.86 27.31
N ALA A 162 14.07 6.42 27.95
CA ALA A 162 13.98 7.86 28.22
C ALA A 162 15.27 8.41 28.87
N GLY A 163 15.84 9.45 28.25
CA GLY A 163 17.08 10.10 28.69
C GLY A 163 18.37 9.29 28.48
N LYS A 164 18.31 8.12 27.81
CA LYS A 164 19.46 7.27 27.50
C LYS A 164 19.74 7.22 26.00
N LYS A 165 20.93 6.72 25.67
CA LYS A 165 21.37 6.41 24.30
C LYS A 165 21.72 4.93 24.18
N ASP A 166 20.80 4.08 24.64
CA ASP A 166 20.97 2.62 24.72
C ASP A 166 20.23 1.85 23.61
N GLY A 167 19.73 2.56 22.61
CA GLY A 167 19.12 2.03 21.38
C GLY A 167 19.61 2.78 20.14
N LEU A 168 19.06 2.44 18.98
CA LEU A 168 19.47 3.02 17.69
C LEU A 168 18.87 4.41 17.41
N TYR A 169 17.80 4.78 18.09
CA TYR A 169 17.15 6.08 18.00
C TYR A 169 17.07 6.76 19.37
N TRP A 170 17.34 8.07 19.39
CA TRP A 170 17.04 8.99 20.48
C TRP A 170 16.81 10.39 19.91
N PRO A 171 15.91 11.21 20.49
CA PRO A 171 15.77 12.60 20.08
C PRO A 171 17.06 13.37 20.43
N ALA A 172 17.75 13.91 19.42
CA ALA A 172 18.95 14.72 19.60
C ALA A 172 18.58 16.20 19.79
N SER A 173 19.24 16.87 20.73
CA SER A 173 19.12 18.33 20.90
C SER A 173 19.92 19.07 19.82
N PRO A 174 19.61 20.36 19.54
CA PRO A 174 20.41 21.16 18.62
C PRO A 174 21.90 21.15 19.00
N GLY A 175 22.78 20.79 18.07
CA GLY A 175 24.22 20.69 18.28
C GLY A 175 24.71 19.38 18.92
N GLU A 176 23.79 18.47 19.26
CA GLU A 176 24.12 17.12 19.73
C GLU A 176 24.35 16.17 18.54
N ALA A 177 25.22 15.17 18.72
CA ALA A 177 25.40 14.12 17.72
C ALA A 177 24.07 13.36 17.50
N PRO A 178 23.64 13.17 16.24
CA PRO A 178 22.40 12.48 15.93
C PRO A 178 22.45 11.00 16.32
N SER A 179 21.29 10.40 16.52
CA SER A 179 21.18 8.95 16.67
C SER A 179 21.46 8.23 15.35
N PRO A 180 21.94 6.96 15.39
CA PRO A 180 22.17 6.14 14.20
C PRO A 180 20.96 6.03 13.26
N LEU A 181 19.76 5.84 13.82
CA LEU A 181 18.51 5.96 13.07
C LEU A 181 17.94 7.37 13.21
N GLY A 182 17.38 7.91 12.13
CA GLY A 182 16.69 9.20 12.14
C GLY A 182 15.23 9.11 12.63
N PRO A 183 14.56 10.26 12.87
CA PRO A 183 13.17 10.30 13.33
C PRO A 183 12.16 9.72 12.34
N ALA A 184 12.54 9.56 11.07
CA ALA A 184 11.70 8.92 10.05
C ALA A 184 11.27 7.49 10.47
N PHE A 185 12.10 6.78 11.24
CA PHE A 185 11.81 5.42 11.74
C PHE A 185 10.84 5.39 12.94
N SER A 186 10.43 6.55 13.44
CA SER A 186 9.43 6.66 14.51
C SER A 186 8.06 6.89 13.89
N PRO A 187 7.11 5.94 14.00
CA PRO A 187 5.76 6.16 13.49
C PRO A 187 5.10 7.34 14.21
N LYS A 188 4.33 8.15 13.46
CA LYS A 188 3.58 9.31 14.00
C LYS A 188 2.50 8.89 14.98
N GLU A 189 1.89 7.72 14.76
CA GLU A 189 0.81 7.18 15.57
C GLU A 189 1.18 5.79 16.11
N PRO A 190 0.94 5.51 17.41
CA PRO A 190 1.20 4.20 17.98
C PRO A 190 0.44 3.10 17.23
N GLY A 191 1.11 1.98 16.96
CA GLY A 191 0.49 0.79 16.38
C GLY A 191 0.44 0.74 14.85
N THR A 192 0.66 1.85 14.14
CA THR A 192 0.66 1.92 12.66
C THR A 192 1.88 1.28 12.00
N GLY A 193 2.95 1.06 12.75
CA GLY A 193 4.22 0.56 12.21
C GLY A 193 4.91 1.58 11.30
N TYR A 194 6.08 1.24 10.78
CA TYR A 194 6.77 2.04 9.77
C TYR A 194 6.37 1.53 8.39
N HIS A 195 5.70 2.36 7.58
CA HIS A 195 5.08 1.96 6.31
C HIS A 195 4.25 0.66 6.41
N GLY A 196 3.43 0.53 7.46
CA GLY A 196 2.59 -0.65 7.65
C GLY A 196 3.33 -1.91 8.09
N TYR A 197 4.60 -1.80 8.51
CA TYR A 197 5.42 -2.90 9.01
C TYR A 197 5.84 -2.73 10.47
N ARG A 198 5.92 -3.84 11.20
CA ARG A 198 6.48 -3.93 12.55
C ARG A 198 7.87 -4.56 12.48
N PHE A 199 8.71 -4.21 13.44
CA PHE A 199 10.11 -4.63 13.50
C PHE A 199 10.46 -5.13 14.89
N ARG A 200 11.28 -6.18 14.95
CA ARG A 200 11.82 -6.70 16.22
C ARG A 200 13.25 -7.18 16.04
N ILE A 201 14.12 -6.74 16.94
CA ILE A 201 15.49 -7.27 17.02
C ILE A 201 15.43 -8.72 17.50
N LEU A 202 16.13 -9.60 16.81
CA LEU A 202 16.28 -11.02 17.16
C LEU A 202 17.67 -11.26 17.76
N PRO A 203 17.79 -12.14 18.76
CA PRO A 203 19.09 -12.67 19.16
C PRO A 203 19.79 -13.37 17.99
N ASP A 204 21.09 -13.08 17.81
CA ASP A 204 21.99 -13.83 16.91
C ASP A 204 23.33 -14.02 17.60
N LYS A 205 23.94 -15.20 17.43
CA LYS A 205 25.28 -15.51 17.96
C LYS A 205 26.38 -14.81 17.17
N ASN A 206 26.11 -14.42 15.93
CA ASN A 206 27.09 -13.84 15.02
C ASN A 206 27.06 -12.31 14.96
N GLY A 207 26.21 -11.66 15.77
CA GLY A 207 26.08 -10.21 15.80
C GLY A 207 24.68 -9.78 16.17
N PHE A 208 23.95 -9.30 15.18
CA PHE A 208 22.61 -8.77 15.33
C PHE A 208 21.73 -9.21 14.17
N ALA A 209 20.43 -9.29 14.43
CA ALA A 209 19.44 -9.62 13.43
C ALA A 209 18.12 -8.91 13.72
N MET A 210 17.29 -8.79 12.70
CA MET A 210 15.97 -8.20 12.80
C MET A 210 14.98 -8.98 11.95
N VAL A 211 13.74 -9.08 12.44
CA VAL A 211 12.58 -9.51 11.68
C VAL A 211 11.63 -8.34 11.48
N ALA A 212 11.04 -8.26 10.29
CA ALA A 212 9.96 -7.36 9.94
C ALA A 212 8.74 -8.16 9.46
N TRP A 213 7.53 -7.71 9.80
CA TRP A 213 6.27 -8.34 9.38
C TRP A 213 5.17 -7.29 9.21
N PRO A 214 4.15 -7.55 8.37
CA PRO A 214 3.08 -6.60 8.14
C PRO A 214 2.24 -6.39 9.41
N VAL A 215 1.81 -5.15 9.64
CA VAL A 215 0.82 -4.81 10.67
C VAL A 215 -0.50 -5.53 10.43
N SER A 216 -0.95 -5.60 9.17
CA SER A 216 -2.16 -6.32 8.75
C SER A 216 -1.84 -7.14 7.49
N TYR A 217 -1.82 -8.46 7.64
CA TYR A 217 -1.53 -9.39 6.56
C TYR A 217 -2.56 -9.27 5.42
N GLY A 218 -2.08 -9.15 4.19
CA GLY A 218 -2.89 -8.95 2.98
C GLY A 218 -3.46 -7.54 2.82
N GLN A 219 -3.15 -6.62 3.75
CA GLN A 219 -3.55 -5.21 3.66
C GLN A 219 -2.33 -4.29 3.61
N THR A 220 -1.45 -4.38 4.61
CA THR A 220 -0.24 -3.56 4.66
C THR A 220 0.98 -4.28 4.07
N GLY A 221 0.90 -5.59 3.94
CA GLY A 221 1.92 -6.44 3.34
C GLY A 221 1.56 -7.92 3.40
N VAL A 222 2.29 -8.75 2.65
CA VAL A 222 2.14 -10.23 2.65
C VAL A 222 3.40 -10.87 3.23
N MET A 223 4.56 -10.43 2.76
CA MET A 223 5.84 -11.04 3.13
C MET A 223 6.30 -10.54 4.50
N SER A 224 6.90 -11.45 5.27
CA SER A 224 7.77 -11.11 6.40
C SER A 224 9.23 -11.21 5.96
N PHE A 225 10.09 -10.42 6.58
CA PHE A 225 11.49 -10.30 6.18
C PHE A 225 12.42 -10.51 7.37
N VAL A 226 13.60 -11.07 7.15
CA VAL A 226 14.69 -11.13 8.14
C VAL A 226 16.01 -10.69 7.53
N ILE A 227 16.82 -10.01 8.35
CA ILE A 227 18.18 -9.61 8.00
C ILE A 227 19.11 -9.89 9.19
N ASN A 228 20.40 -10.03 8.92
CA ASN A 228 21.44 -10.04 9.94
C ASN A 228 22.63 -9.15 9.53
N GLN A 229 23.74 -9.19 10.27
CA GLN A 229 24.93 -8.38 10.03
C GLN A 229 25.59 -8.56 8.64
N THR A 230 25.18 -9.58 7.87
CA THR A 230 25.68 -9.79 6.49
C THR A 230 24.95 -8.97 5.44
N ASP A 231 23.95 -8.18 5.86
CA ASP A 231 23.15 -7.29 5.01
C ASP A 231 22.41 -7.99 3.87
N LYS A 232 21.99 -9.24 4.12
CA LYS A 232 21.20 -10.04 3.18
C LYS A 232 19.79 -10.24 3.73
N VAL A 233 18.80 -9.75 2.98
CA VAL A 233 17.39 -9.88 3.32
C VAL A 233 16.85 -11.20 2.79
N TYR A 234 16.12 -11.91 3.65
CA TYR A 234 15.35 -13.09 3.32
C TYR A 234 13.88 -12.81 3.58
N GLN A 235 13.00 -13.38 2.76
CA GLN A 235 11.55 -13.26 2.88
C GLN A 235 10.89 -14.62 3.10
N SER A 236 9.74 -14.60 3.78
CA SER A 236 8.85 -15.74 3.95
C SER A 236 7.42 -15.24 4.14
N ASP A 237 6.47 -15.89 3.47
CA ASP A 237 5.05 -15.67 3.73
C ASP A 237 4.64 -16.46 4.98
N LEU A 238 4.49 -15.75 6.10
CA LEU A 238 4.05 -16.33 7.37
C LEU A 238 2.52 -16.43 7.49
N GLY A 239 1.77 -15.96 6.49
CA GLY A 239 0.32 -15.98 6.41
C GLY A 239 -0.37 -15.01 7.38
N SER A 240 -1.67 -15.22 7.60
CA SER A 240 -2.49 -14.38 8.49
C SER A 240 -2.02 -14.35 9.96
N GLU A 241 -1.22 -15.32 10.39
CA GLU A 241 -0.59 -15.35 11.72
C GLU A 241 0.83 -14.73 11.74
N SER A 242 1.18 -13.91 10.74
CA SER A 242 2.51 -13.29 10.62
C SER A 242 3.01 -12.65 11.92
N GLU A 243 2.16 -11.87 12.61
CA GLU A 243 2.54 -11.23 13.87
C GLU A 243 2.89 -12.24 14.96
N LYS A 244 2.01 -13.22 15.19
CA LYS A 244 2.21 -14.24 16.23
C LYS A 244 3.46 -15.08 15.94
N LYS A 245 3.67 -15.48 14.68
CA LYS A 245 4.84 -16.27 14.27
C LYS A 245 6.13 -15.46 14.40
N ALA A 246 6.13 -14.21 13.90
CA ALA A 246 7.29 -13.33 14.00
C ALA A 246 7.65 -12.99 15.45
N GLN A 247 6.67 -12.80 16.34
CA GLN A 247 6.90 -12.59 17.78
C GLN A 247 7.41 -13.86 18.49
N ALA A 248 7.00 -15.05 18.05
CA ALA A 248 7.41 -16.32 18.64
C ALA A 248 8.84 -16.76 18.25
N LEU A 249 9.48 -16.11 17.27
CA LEU A 249 10.85 -16.45 16.88
C LEU A 249 11.83 -16.24 18.07
N PRO A 250 12.52 -17.30 18.53
CA PRO A 250 13.39 -17.19 19.70
C PRO A 250 14.74 -16.54 19.38
N ALA A 251 15.22 -16.68 18.13
CA ALA A 251 16.49 -16.18 17.63
C ALA A 251 16.44 -16.14 16.09
N TYR A 252 17.43 -15.50 15.47
CA TYR A 252 17.64 -15.57 14.03
C TYR A 252 17.93 -17.01 13.60
N HIS A 253 17.12 -17.52 12.66
CA HIS A 253 17.28 -18.83 12.06
C HIS A 253 16.66 -18.81 10.67
N LEU A 254 17.40 -19.32 9.67
CA LEU A 254 16.88 -19.56 8.33
C LEU A 254 16.60 -21.05 8.18
N ASP A 255 15.32 -21.39 8.07
CA ASP A 255 14.87 -22.71 7.61
C ASP A 255 14.53 -22.67 6.10
N HIS A 256 13.97 -23.75 5.58
CA HIS A 256 13.62 -23.91 4.17
C HIS A 256 12.48 -22.99 3.68
N THR A 257 11.77 -22.30 4.59
CA THR A 257 10.69 -21.37 4.22
C THR A 257 11.22 -19.98 3.88
N TRP A 258 12.45 -19.65 4.29
CA TRP A 258 13.07 -18.36 4.03
C TRP A 258 13.84 -18.38 2.72
N GLN A 259 13.52 -17.43 1.84
CA GLN A 259 14.13 -17.28 0.53
C GLN A 259 14.87 -15.95 0.42
N PRO A 260 16.04 -15.89 -0.22
CA PRO A 260 16.73 -14.61 -0.41
C PRO A 260 15.87 -13.68 -1.28
N VAL A 261 15.76 -12.41 -0.87
CA VAL A 261 15.17 -11.37 -1.70
C VAL A 261 16.15 -11.06 -2.82
N ALA A 262 15.66 -10.98 -4.06
CA ALA A 262 16.49 -10.61 -5.20
C ALA A 262 16.88 -9.12 -5.09
N PRO A 263 18.15 -8.76 -5.40
CA PRO A 263 18.61 -7.37 -5.40
C PRO A 263 17.97 -6.55 -6.53
#